data_AF-A0A7S2X4V7-F1
#
_entry.id   AF-A0A7S2X4V7-F1
#
_cell.length_a   1.000
_cell.length_b   1.000
_cell.length_c   1.000
_cell.angle_alpha   90.00
_cell.angle_beta   90.00
_cell.angle_gamma   90.00
#
_symmetry.space_group_name_H-M   'P 1'
#
loop_
_entity.id
_entity.type
_entity.pdbx_description
1 polymer ?
#
loop_
_entity_poly.entity_id
_entity_poly.type
_entity_poly.pdbx_seq_one_letter_code
_entity_poly.pdbx_strand_id
1 'polypeptide(L)'
;VGMSDGSMEPTQEDGSQIALDFDNAREYIERAKEIRLHESRAQLEAFKLGLAAVVPVQLFSLFTEKELEVLICGQAEMDTSLLKQCTEYEGVKPDDDHVEYFWEVLEEMTSEQRTEFLRFAW
;
A
#
# COMPACT_ATOMS: atom_id res chain seq x y z
N VAL A 1 -12.27 18.18 2.01
CA VAL A 1 -11.79 16.79 1.85
C VAL A 1 -12.71 15.88 2.64
N GLY A 2 -13.21 14.81 2.02
CA GLY A 2 -14.03 13.83 2.72
C GLY A 2 -13.19 13.01 3.69
N MET A 3 -13.68 12.91 4.91
CA MET A 3 -13.07 12.14 5.99
C MET A 3 -13.74 10.76 6.09
N SER A 4 -13.03 9.79 6.68
CA SER A 4 -13.44 8.40 6.88
C SER A 4 -14.65 8.29 7.82
N ASP A 5 -14.87 9.29 8.67
CA ASP A 5 -16.06 9.43 9.53
C ASP A 5 -17.24 10.11 8.82
N GLY A 6 -17.09 10.47 7.54
CA GLY A 6 -18.09 11.17 6.74
C GLY A 6 -18.10 12.69 6.94
N SER A 7 -17.23 13.24 7.79
CA SER A 7 -17.08 14.69 7.94
C SER A 7 -16.31 15.32 6.77
N MET A 8 -16.33 16.65 6.69
CA MET A 8 -15.65 17.41 5.63
C MET A 8 -14.68 18.40 6.27
N GLU A 9 -13.40 18.26 5.96
CA GLU A 9 -12.38 19.22 6.39
C GLU A 9 -11.96 20.16 5.25
N PRO A 10 -11.88 21.48 5.49
CA PRO A 10 -11.41 22.42 4.49
C PRO A 10 -9.89 22.28 4.27
N THR A 11 -9.44 22.32 3.01
CA THR A 11 -8.00 22.31 2.67
C THR A 11 -7.29 23.63 2.99
N GLN A 12 -8.06 24.71 3.08
CA GLN A 12 -7.58 26.06 3.36
C GLN A 12 -8.70 26.92 3.92
N GLU A 13 -8.35 28.08 4.48
CA GLU A 13 -9.33 29.08 4.91
C GLU A 13 -10.26 29.43 3.74
N ASP A 14 -11.57 29.47 4.02
CA ASP A 14 -12.63 29.66 3.02
C ASP A 14 -12.62 28.65 1.86
N GLY A 15 -12.00 27.47 2.02
CA GLY A 15 -11.87 26.46 0.97
C GLY A 15 -13.21 25.92 0.43
N SER A 16 -14.32 26.11 1.15
CA SER A 16 -15.67 25.81 0.65
C SER A 16 -16.20 26.81 -0.37
N GLN A 17 -15.59 28.00 -0.48
CA GLN A 17 -15.98 29.09 -1.39
C GLN A 17 -15.03 29.21 -2.59
N ILE A 18 -13.92 28.48 -2.59
CA ILE A 18 -12.90 28.56 -3.63
C ILE A 18 -13.17 27.46 -4.66
N ALA A 19 -13.49 27.86 -5.89
CA ALA A 19 -13.69 26.93 -6.99
C ALA A 19 -12.34 26.31 -7.40
N LEU A 20 -12.35 25.00 -7.66
CA LEU A 20 -11.18 24.32 -8.19
C LEU A 20 -10.99 24.62 -9.67
N ASP A 21 -9.77 24.98 -10.04
CA ASP A 21 -9.32 25.20 -11.41
C ASP A 21 -7.96 24.52 -11.63
N PHE A 22 -7.43 24.59 -12.85
CA PHE A 22 -6.16 23.95 -13.18
C PHE A 22 -4.96 24.56 -12.47
N ASP A 23 -5.05 25.83 -12.06
CA ASP A 23 -3.94 26.55 -11.42
C ASP A 23 -3.86 26.16 -9.93
N ASN A 24 -5.00 25.96 -9.27
CA ASN A 24 -5.07 25.63 -7.85
C ASN A 24 -5.21 24.12 -7.55
N ALA A 25 -5.49 23.28 -8.55
CA ALA A 25 -5.71 21.84 -8.38
C ALA A 25 -4.53 21.14 -7.71
N ARG A 26 -3.29 21.48 -8.08
CA ARG A 26 -2.09 20.83 -7.51
C ARG A 26 -1.96 21.11 -6.03
N GLU A 27 -2.17 22.34 -5.62
CA GLU A 27 -2.10 22.74 -4.22
C GLU A 27 -3.22 22.08 -3.40
N TYR A 28 -4.44 22.03 -3.94
CA TYR A 28 -5.54 21.30 -3.33
C TYR A 28 -5.19 19.82 -3.11
N ILE A 29 -4.62 19.15 -4.11
CA ILE A 29 -4.24 17.73 -4.02
C ILE A 29 -3.22 17.50 -2.91
N GLU A 30 -2.16 18.31 -2.84
CA GLU A 30 -1.12 18.14 -1.81
C GLU A 30 -1.68 18.38 -0.40
N ARG A 31 -2.51 19.42 -0.22
CA ARG A 31 -3.19 19.69 1.06
C ARG A 31 -4.16 18.56 1.42
N ALA A 32 -4.89 18.03 0.44
CA ALA A 32 -5.81 16.93 0.67
C ALA A 32 -5.09 15.65 1.09
N LYS A 33 -3.94 15.34 0.47
CA LYS A 33 -3.08 14.22 0.91
C LYS A 33 -2.64 14.39 2.35
N GLU A 34 -2.18 15.58 2.73
CA GLU A 34 -1.70 15.86 4.09
C GLU A 34 -2.81 15.67 5.13
N ILE A 35 -4.01 16.18 4.85
CA ILE A 35 -5.20 16.00 5.70
C ILE A 35 -5.52 14.51 5.86
N ARG A 36 -5.57 13.77 4.74
CA ARG A 36 -5.87 12.33 4.75
C ARG A 36 -4.81 11.53 5.50
N LEU A 37 -3.53 11.90 5.38
CA LEU A 37 -2.43 11.24 6.08
C LEU A 37 -2.49 11.46 7.61
N HIS A 38 -3.08 12.57 8.05
CA HIS A 38 -3.16 12.95 9.46
C HIS A 38 -4.53 12.75 10.10
N GLU A 39 -5.51 12.26 9.37
CA GLU A 39 -6.87 12.01 9.85
C GLU A 39 -6.93 11.17 11.13
N SER A 40 -6.10 10.13 11.24
CA SER A 40 -6.08 9.21 12.38
C SER A 40 -4.99 9.52 13.41
N ARG A 41 -4.61 10.80 13.55
CA ARG A 41 -3.49 11.21 14.41
C ARG A 41 -3.65 10.77 15.87
N ALA A 42 -4.86 10.89 16.44
CA ALA A 42 -5.10 10.49 17.83
C ALA A 42 -4.87 8.99 18.06
N GLN A 43 -5.36 8.15 17.16
CA GLN A 43 -5.20 6.70 17.18
C GLN A 43 -3.73 6.32 16.98
N LEU A 44 -3.04 7.00 16.06
CA LEU A 44 -1.63 6.75 15.78
C LEU A 44 -0.72 7.14 16.95
N GLU A 45 -1.01 8.24 17.66
CA GLU A 45 -0.26 8.61 18.87
C GLU A 45 -0.49 7.62 20.02
N ALA A 46 -1.72 7.14 20.22
CA ALA A 46 -1.99 6.08 21.19
C ALA A 46 -1.25 4.78 20.84
N PHE A 47 -1.21 4.40 19.57
CA PHE A 47 -0.44 3.25 19.08
C PHE A 47 1.07 3.43 19.34
N LYS A 48 1.63 4.60 19.01
CA LYS A 48 3.05 4.91 19.26
C LYS A 48 3.39 4.83 20.75
N LEU A 49 2.53 5.32 21.63
CA LEU A 49 2.73 5.23 23.09
C LEU A 49 2.74 3.77 23.56
N GLY A 50 1.82 2.94 23.06
CA GLY A 50 1.80 1.52 23.35
C GLY A 50 3.05 0.79 22.85
N LEU A 51 3.47 1.09 21.62
CA LEU A 51 4.68 0.51 21.02
C LEU A 51 5.95 0.93 21.79
N ALA A 52 6.06 2.20 22.16
CA ALA A 52 7.17 2.76 22.93
C ALA A 52 7.32 2.15 24.33
N ALA A 53 6.23 1.64 24.91
CA ALA A 53 6.25 0.95 26.20
C ALA A 53 6.89 -0.44 26.13
N VAL A 54 6.97 -1.04 24.94
CA VAL A 54 7.51 -2.39 24.72
C VAL A 54 8.89 -2.34 24.04
N VAL A 55 9.06 -1.46 23.05
CA VAL A 55 10.28 -1.35 22.24
C VAL A 55 10.75 0.11 22.20
N PRO A 56 12.06 0.38 22.41
CA PRO A 56 12.58 1.74 22.30
C PRO A 56 12.35 2.33 20.91
N VAL A 57 11.64 3.46 20.84
CA VAL A 57 11.22 4.10 19.59
C VAL A 57 12.41 4.48 18.69
N GLN A 58 13.56 4.76 19.29
CA GLN A 58 14.78 5.12 18.58
C GLN A 58 15.25 4.01 17.63
N LEU A 59 14.96 2.74 17.94
CA LEU A 59 15.31 1.62 17.07
C LEU A 59 14.57 1.67 15.73
N PHE A 60 13.33 2.17 15.70
CA PHE A 60 12.58 2.27 14.44
C PHE A 60 13.21 3.25 13.45
N SER A 61 13.97 4.23 13.93
CA SER A 61 14.69 5.18 13.06
C SER A 61 15.89 4.57 12.32
N LEU A 62 16.27 3.33 12.66
CA LEU A 62 17.34 2.59 12.00
C LEU A 62 16.86 1.87 10.73
N PHE A 63 15.55 1.78 10.51
CA PHE A 63 14.94 1.05 9.41
C PHE A 63 14.21 1.99 8.47
N THR A 64 14.22 1.66 7.19
CA THR A 64 13.27 2.18 6.19
C THR A 64 11.87 1.62 6.45
N GLU A 65 10.86 2.23 5.83
CA GLU A 65 9.47 1.76 5.91
C GLU A 65 9.32 0.30 5.45
N LYS A 66 10.05 -0.11 4.41
CA LYS A 66 10.03 -1.48 3.89
C LYS A 66 10.69 -2.47 4.85
N GLU A 67 11.85 -2.12 5.42
CA GLU A 67 12.53 -3.00 6.37
C GLU A 67 11.71 -3.19 7.64
N LEU A 68 11.04 -2.14 8.11
CA LEU A 68 10.15 -2.23 9.26
C LEU A 68 8.92 -3.11 8.97
N GLU A 69 8.34 -3.01 7.77
CA GLU A 69 7.26 -3.89 7.32
C GLU A 69 7.71 -5.35 7.33
N VAL A 70 8.88 -5.67 6.76
CA VAL A 70 9.43 -7.03 6.76
C VAL A 70 9.70 -7.55 8.17
N LEU A 71 10.19 -6.70 9.07
CA LEU A 71 10.48 -7.08 10.45
C LEU A 71 9.21 -7.44 11.24
N ILE A 72 8.08 -6.76 10.96
CA ILE A 72 6.81 -6.97 11.66
C ILE A 72 5.97 -8.06 11.00
N CYS A 73 5.81 -7.99 9.69
CA CYS A 73 4.92 -8.86 8.91
C CYS A 73 5.62 -10.13 8.41
N GLY A 74 6.95 -10.17 8.46
CA GLY A 74 7.75 -11.18 7.77
C GLY A 74 7.96 -10.84 6.30
N GLN A 75 8.89 -11.55 5.67
CA GLN A 75 9.07 -11.48 4.22
C GLN A 75 7.95 -12.29 3.56
N ALA A 76 7.10 -11.62 2.78
CA ALA A 76 6.08 -12.29 2.00
C ALA A 76 6.73 -13.04 0.83
N GLU A 77 6.99 -14.34 1.02
CA GLU A 77 7.39 -15.22 -0.06
C GLU A 77 6.16 -15.79 -0.75
N MET A 78 6.05 -15.56 -2.06
CA MET A 78 5.01 -16.16 -2.87
C MET A 78 5.41 -17.59 -3.24
N ASP A 79 4.60 -18.55 -2.79
CA ASP A 79 4.67 -19.92 -3.30
C ASP A 79 4.00 -20.00 -4.68
N THR A 80 4.84 -20.08 -5.72
CA THR A 80 4.37 -20.22 -7.12
C THR A 80 3.57 -21.49 -7.35
N SER A 81 3.88 -22.57 -6.62
CA SER A 81 3.15 -23.83 -6.73
C SER A 81 1.74 -23.70 -6.17
N LEU A 82 1.59 -23.06 -5.02
CA LEU A 82 0.27 -22.77 -4.44
C LEU A 82 -0.53 -21.83 -5.35
N LEU A 83 0.10 -20.76 -5.86
CA LEU A 83 -0.57 -19.84 -6.77
C LEU A 83 -1.09 -20.55 -8.01
N LYS A 84 -0.28 -21.42 -8.62
CA LYS A 84 -0.68 -22.24 -9.78
C LYS A 84 -1.85 -23.18 -9.48
N GLN A 85 -1.90 -23.76 -8.27
CA GLN A 85 -3.02 -24.59 -7.83
C GLN A 85 -4.33 -23.81 -7.65
N CYS A 86 -4.24 -22.53 -7.27
CA CYS A 86 -5.40 -21.66 -7.06
C CYS A 86 -5.80 -20.84 -8.30
N THR A 87 -5.11 -21.00 -9.43
CA THR A 87 -5.37 -20.22 -10.65
C THR A 87 -6.45 -20.89 -11.50
N GLU A 88 -7.49 -20.14 -11.84
CA GLU A 88 -8.52 -20.51 -12.82
C GLU A 88 -8.19 -19.94 -14.20
N TYR A 89 -8.46 -20.71 -15.25
CA TYR A 89 -8.15 -20.34 -16.63
C TYR A 89 -9.44 -20.09 -17.42
N GLU A 90 -9.57 -18.92 -18.04
CA GLU A 90 -10.69 -18.57 -18.91
C GLU A 90 -10.20 -18.33 -20.33
N GLY A 91 -10.78 -19.05 -21.31
CA GLY A 91 -10.44 -18.91 -22.73
C GLY A 91 -9.09 -19.52 -23.16
N VAL A 92 -8.35 -20.10 -22.21
CA VAL A 92 -7.05 -20.78 -22.42
C VAL A 92 -7.02 -22.07 -21.62
N LYS A 93 -6.05 -22.94 -21.92
CA LYS A 93 -5.83 -24.18 -21.16
C LYS A 93 -4.50 -24.16 -20.40
N PRO A 94 -4.40 -24.92 -19.29
CA PRO A 94 -3.16 -25.01 -18.51
C PRO A 94 -1.94 -25.53 -19.30
N ASP A 95 -2.18 -26.29 -20.37
CA ASP A 95 -1.17 -26.90 -21.25
C ASP A 95 -0.88 -26.07 -22.51
N ASP A 96 -1.46 -24.88 -22.66
CA ASP A 96 -1.10 -23.99 -23.77
C ASP A 96 0.31 -23.40 -23.55
N ASP A 97 1.14 -23.38 -24.61
CA ASP A 97 2.55 -22.93 -24.54
C ASP A 97 2.74 -21.60 -23.79
N HIS A 98 1.85 -20.63 -24.02
CA HIS A 98 1.95 -19.31 -23.40
C HIS A 98 1.64 -19.31 -21.89
N VAL A 99 0.84 -20.26 -21.42
CA VAL A 99 0.57 -20.48 -19.99
C VAL A 99 1.79 -21.13 -19.34
N GLU A 100 2.42 -22.10 -20.01
CA GLU A 100 3.67 -22.71 -19.52
C GLU A 100 4.78 -21.66 -19.40
N TYR A 101 5.00 -20.85 -20.44
CA TYR A 101 5.99 -19.76 -20.41
C TYR A 101 5.71 -18.73 -19.31
N PHE A 102 4.43 -18.42 -19.05
CA PHE A 102 4.06 -17.53 -17.96
C PHE A 102 4.55 -18.08 -16.61
N TRP A 103 4.32 -19.37 -16.34
CA TRP A 103 4.76 -20.00 -15.10
C TRP A 103 6.28 -20.15 -15.02
N GLU A 104 6.96 -20.51 -16.10
CA GLU A 104 8.43 -20.57 -16.15
C GLU A 104 9.03 -19.21 -15.77
N VAL A 105 8.58 -18.12 -16.40
CA VAL A 105 9.08 -16.78 -16.09
C VAL A 105 8.78 -16.40 -14.63
N LEU A 106 7.59 -16.72 -14.12
CA LEU A 106 7.22 -16.40 -12.74
C LEU A 106 8.04 -17.19 -11.70
N GLU A 107 8.47 -18.41 -12.04
CA GLU A 107 9.36 -19.23 -11.21
C GLU A 107 10.82 -18.73 -11.24
N GLU A 108 11.26 -18.14 -12.36
CA GLU A 108 12.58 -17.50 -12.49
C GLU A 108 12.67 -16.13 -11.80
N MET A 109 11.54 -15.48 -11.53
CA MET A 109 11.51 -14.19 -10.84
C MET A 109 12.08 -14.27 -9.42
N THR A 110 12.74 -13.20 -8.98
CA THR A 110 13.13 -13.00 -7.58
C THR A 110 11.89 -12.90 -6.68
N SER A 111 12.05 -13.15 -5.37
CA SER A 111 10.94 -13.01 -4.42
C SER A 111 10.31 -11.62 -4.47
N GLU A 112 11.11 -10.55 -4.60
CA GLU A 112 10.61 -9.18 -4.73
C GLU A 112 9.76 -8.98 -5.99
N GLN A 113 10.22 -9.48 -7.15
CA GLN A 113 9.46 -9.41 -8.40
C GLN A 113 8.14 -10.18 -8.33
N ARG A 114 8.12 -11.34 -7.67
CA ARG A 114 6.88 -12.10 -7.42
C ARG A 114 5.91 -11.35 -6.52
N THR A 115 6.41 -10.68 -5.48
CA THR A 115 5.59 -9.80 -4.63
C THR A 115 4.99 -8.65 -5.44
N GLU A 116 5.78 -7.99 -6.29
CA GLU A 116 5.28 -6.93 -7.18
C GLU A 116 4.26 -7.45 -8.19
N PHE A 117 4.46 -8.65 -8.74
CA PHE A 117 3.47 -9.31 -9.60
C PHE A 117 2.13 -9.51 -8.89
N LEU A 118 2.13 -10.00 -7.64
CA LEU A 118 0.90 -10.14 -6.85
C LEU A 118 0.22 -8.79 -6.61
N ARG A 119 1.00 -7.73 -6.32
CA ARG A 119 0.44 -6.37 -6.17
C ARG A 119 -0.21 -5.84 -7.46
N PHE A 120 0.26 -6.27 -8.62
CA PHE A 120 -0.30 -5.88 -9.91
C PHE A 120 -1.56 -6.69 -10.27
N ALA A 121 -1.56 -7.99 -10.00
CA ALA A 121 -2.64 -8.89 -10.38
C ALA A 121 -3.86 -8.84 -9.44
N TRP A 122 -3.69 -8.30 -8.23
CA TRP A 122 -4.74 -8.22 -7.21
C TRP A 122 -5.45 -6.87 -7.18
#